data_AF-A0A173Y6T5-F1
#
_entry.id   AF-A0A173Y6T5-F1
#
_cell.length_a   1.000
_cell.length_b   1.000
_cell.length_c   1.000
_cell.angle_alpha   90.00
_cell.angle_beta   90.00
_cell.angle_gamma   90.00
#
_symmetry.space_group_name_H-M   'P 1'
#
loop_
_entity.id
_entity.type
_entity.pdbx_description
1 polymer ?
#
loop_
_entity_poly.entity_id
_entity_poly.type
_entity_poly.pdbx_seq_one_letter_code
_entity_poly.pdbx_strand_id
1 'polypeptide(L)'
;MVIRELYVKNFGKLSEKHFYFRDGVQVISGENEFGKTTLHAFVKAMLFGLARGRGRAAAKDDFTKYEPRSGGRYAGVMRFDCGGRHFRLERTFGTGVKNSKSAALICEDDGEELSVEHGDLEMLLGGLTAELFDSTVSVGQLKSRPGEALSDALENYAANYYETGGTELDLSGAVQILREKRKKTDRFIREEADKEERKIQKMLQECEYLEQDMDEIQREYEERKQEWELLEKTIKNQEKEKESDLNKRSDEGTKESRSKYFIAAGLGGLFTGAAGLLWSRFMAEQSAVPSAPFAWIGVFAFVIGVCALAAGGYEAGKKSGKRKKEDARDVPYNNSDKDDERKKKQKQQLEWQIEHLRLEWKEKELRCQNVREQCGDVKESDAGKRLREQREALVMAEEILVRTAKETSDVISHKINARASEIFSEITDGKYRSVNIQKGAGISAWNGMDRISVDRLSEGTLEQIYFSIRMAASEMLLEEPMPVILDDAFAFYDDKRLESVIKWLSRQKKQVIILSCHSREAKLLEHLV
;
A
#
# COMPACT_ATOMS: atom_id res chain seq x y z
N MET A 1 -23.27 25.50 25.71
CA MET A 1 -24.27 26.34 25.04
C MET A 1 -25.55 26.51 25.89
N VAL A 2 -25.99 27.76 26.09
CA VAL A 2 -27.31 28.12 26.63
C VAL A 2 -27.96 29.15 25.69
N ILE A 3 -29.12 28.85 25.13
CA ILE A 3 -29.86 29.80 24.29
C ILE A 3 -30.47 30.88 25.20
N ARG A 4 -30.31 32.16 24.83
CA ARG A 4 -30.86 33.31 25.56
C ARG A 4 -32.02 33.94 24.82
N GLU A 5 -31.89 34.09 23.51
CA GLU A 5 -32.89 34.73 22.68
C GLU A 5 -33.00 34.09 21.31
N LEU A 6 -34.22 33.94 20.82
CA LEU A 6 -34.52 33.69 19.42
C LEU A 6 -35.41 34.82 18.89
N TYR A 7 -34.89 35.58 17.93
CA TYR A 7 -35.67 36.54 17.16
C TYR A 7 -35.92 35.97 15.76
N VAL A 8 -37.16 35.56 15.53
CA VAL A 8 -37.64 35.06 14.25
C VAL A 8 -38.15 36.24 13.43
N LYS A 9 -37.33 36.72 12.48
CA LYS A 9 -37.77 37.76 11.52
C LYS A 9 -38.88 37.19 10.65
N ASN A 10 -38.58 36.12 9.89
CA ASN A 10 -39.58 35.35 9.17
C ASN A 10 -39.13 33.89 9.02
N PHE A 11 -39.93 32.93 9.49
CA PHE A 11 -39.70 31.49 9.35
C PHE A 11 -41.02 30.72 9.44
N GLY A 12 -41.45 30.11 8.34
CA GLY A 12 -42.72 29.40 8.21
C GLY A 12 -43.91 30.32 8.51
N LYS A 13 -44.60 30.06 9.63
CA LYS A 13 -45.72 30.88 10.13
C LYS A 13 -45.33 31.89 11.21
N LEU A 14 -44.08 31.85 11.69
CA LEU A 14 -43.57 32.80 12.67
C LEU A 14 -42.99 34.01 11.93
N SER A 15 -43.42 35.21 12.30
CA SER A 15 -42.95 36.48 11.74
C SER A 15 -42.89 37.53 12.84
N GLU A 16 -41.76 38.22 12.92
CA GLU A 16 -41.46 39.27 13.91
C GLU A 16 -41.75 38.83 15.37
N LYS A 17 -41.23 37.67 15.76
CA LYS A 17 -41.41 37.09 17.10
C LYS A 17 -40.09 37.00 17.86
N HIS A 18 -40.11 37.43 19.12
CA HIS A 18 -39.02 37.23 20.07
C HIS A 18 -39.39 36.17 21.10
N PHE A 19 -38.46 35.27 21.37
CA PHE A 19 -38.55 34.27 22.44
C PHE A 19 -37.33 34.41 23.34
N TYR A 20 -37.57 34.49 24.65
CA TYR A 20 -36.53 34.63 25.66
C TYR A 20 -36.47 33.40 26.54
N PHE A 21 -35.25 32.90 26.72
CA PHE A 21 -34.98 31.64 27.39
C PHE A 21 -34.17 31.86 28.66
N ARG A 22 -34.47 31.07 29.68
CA ARG A 22 -33.76 31.07 30.96
C ARG A 22 -32.94 29.80 31.08
N ASP A 23 -32.01 29.81 32.03
CA ASP A 23 -31.34 28.58 32.41
C ASP A 23 -32.31 27.63 33.14
N GLY A 24 -31.98 26.34 33.20
CA GLY A 24 -32.82 25.29 33.75
C GLY A 24 -33.99 24.91 32.84
N VAL A 25 -35.07 24.39 33.44
CA VAL A 25 -36.23 23.88 32.70
C VAL A 25 -37.23 24.99 32.44
N GLN A 26 -37.68 25.12 31.19
CA GLN A 26 -38.70 26.07 30.77
C GLN A 26 -39.73 25.37 29.88
N VAL A 27 -41.02 25.64 30.13
CA VAL A 27 -42.12 25.17 29.28
C VAL A 27 -42.66 26.33 28.46
N ILE A 28 -42.73 26.14 27.14
CA ILE A 28 -43.43 27.01 26.20
C ILE A 28 -44.69 26.27 25.76
N SER A 29 -45.80 26.58 26.42
CA SER A 29 -47.12 26.04 26.09
C SER A 29 -47.88 26.96 25.13
N GLY A 30 -48.56 26.38 24.15
CA GLY A 30 -49.48 27.09 23.27
C GLY A 30 -50.39 26.12 22.54
N GLU A 31 -51.55 26.59 22.07
CA GLU A 31 -52.48 25.76 21.29
C GLU A 31 -51.82 25.21 20.01
N ASN A 32 -52.46 24.21 19.41
CA ASN A 32 -52.16 23.85 18.03
C ASN A 32 -52.21 25.12 17.19
N GLU A 33 -51.22 25.31 16.32
CA GLU A 33 -50.99 26.54 15.55
C GLU A 33 -50.12 27.64 16.17
N PHE A 34 -49.75 27.58 17.46
CA PHE A 34 -48.83 28.56 18.09
C PHE A 34 -47.44 28.63 17.43
N GLY A 35 -46.98 27.52 16.86
CA GLY A 35 -45.71 27.44 16.12
C GLY A 35 -44.54 26.81 16.84
N LYS A 36 -44.81 25.92 17.79
CA LYS A 36 -43.81 25.07 18.46
C LYS A 36 -42.92 24.29 17.49
N THR A 37 -43.49 23.45 16.64
CA THR A 37 -42.71 22.72 15.62
C THR A 37 -41.96 23.66 14.67
N THR A 38 -42.51 24.85 14.38
CA THR A 38 -41.84 25.88 13.58
C THR A 38 -40.65 26.51 14.33
N LEU A 39 -40.80 26.75 15.63
CA LEU A 39 -39.74 27.27 16.51
C LEU A 39 -38.64 26.23 16.72
N HIS A 40 -39.01 24.96 16.91
CA HIS A 40 -38.09 23.83 16.98
C HIS A 40 -37.24 23.72 15.71
N ALA A 41 -37.89 23.71 14.54
CA ALA A 41 -37.20 23.71 13.26
C ALA A 41 -36.35 24.97 13.04
N PHE A 42 -36.78 26.12 13.56
CA PHE A 42 -36.00 27.37 13.50
C PHE A 42 -34.69 27.25 14.29
N VAL A 43 -34.68 26.63 15.48
CA VAL A 43 -33.44 26.42 16.23
C VAL A 43 -32.44 25.58 15.43
N LYS A 44 -32.90 24.47 14.86
CA LYS A 44 -32.07 23.60 14.00
C LYS A 44 -31.53 24.38 12.79
N ALA A 45 -32.40 25.13 12.11
CA ALA A 45 -32.03 25.95 10.96
C ALA A 45 -31.02 27.05 11.34
N MET A 46 -31.13 27.64 12.53
CA MET A 46 -30.16 28.62 13.02
C MET A 46 -28.79 28.00 13.29
N LEU A 47 -28.71 26.77 13.81
CA LEU A 47 -27.43 26.12 14.08
C LEU A 47 -26.76 25.62 12.79
N PHE A 48 -27.49 24.88 11.95
CA PHE A 48 -26.90 24.13 10.83
C PHE A 48 -27.21 24.72 9.45
N GLY A 49 -28.07 25.74 9.39
CA GLY A 49 -28.59 26.27 8.14
C GLY A 49 -29.66 25.38 7.50
N LEU A 50 -30.10 25.78 6.31
CA LEU A 50 -31.01 25.00 5.48
C LEU A 50 -30.39 24.73 4.12
N ALA A 51 -30.63 23.52 3.60
CA ALA A 51 -30.29 23.11 2.25
C ALA A 51 -31.56 23.05 1.40
N ARG A 52 -31.45 23.51 0.15
CA ARG A 52 -32.54 23.43 -0.83
C ARG A 52 -32.35 22.19 -1.69
N GLY A 53 -33.31 21.28 -1.64
CA GLY A 53 -33.38 20.10 -2.49
C GLY A 53 -33.55 20.48 -3.96
N ARG A 54 -33.17 19.58 -4.87
CA ARG A 54 -33.36 19.72 -6.31
C ARG A 54 -34.44 18.76 -6.83
N GLY A 55 -35.17 19.15 -7.87
CA GLY A 55 -36.17 18.30 -8.53
C GLY A 55 -37.36 17.94 -7.62
N ARG A 56 -37.85 16.70 -7.70
CA ARG A 56 -39.02 16.24 -6.92
C ARG A 56 -38.82 16.26 -5.40
N ALA A 57 -37.57 16.29 -4.93
CA ALA A 57 -37.24 16.39 -3.51
C ALA A 57 -37.40 17.81 -2.93
N ALA A 58 -37.40 18.84 -3.78
CA ALA A 58 -37.56 20.24 -3.35
C ALA A 58 -38.94 20.50 -2.71
N ALA A 59 -39.99 19.82 -3.17
CA ALA A 59 -41.35 20.04 -2.67
C ALA A 59 -41.56 19.54 -1.23
N LYS A 60 -40.64 18.74 -0.68
CA LYS A 60 -40.73 18.16 0.66
C LYS A 60 -39.56 18.56 1.57
N ASP A 61 -38.66 19.42 1.10
CA ASP A 61 -37.53 19.86 1.90
C ASP A 61 -37.95 20.86 2.99
N ASP A 62 -37.17 20.91 4.07
CA ASP A 62 -37.45 21.82 5.18
C ASP A 62 -37.34 23.30 4.74
N PHE A 63 -36.50 23.59 3.76
CA PHE A 63 -36.37 24.93 3.19
C PHE A 63 -37.70 25.46 2.67
N THR A 64 -38.36 24.70 1.78
CA THR A 64 -39.63 25.06 1.15
C THR A 64 -40.79 24.97 2.13
N LYS A 65 -40.75 23.98 3.04
CA LYS A 65 -41.77 23.82 4.09
C LYS A 65 -41.87 25.03 5.01
N TYR A 66 -40.74 25.62 5.39
CA TYR A 66 -40.67 26.76 6.30
C TYR A 66 -40.39 28.09 5.57
N GLU A 67 -40.57 28.15 4.26
CA GLU A 67 -40.55 29.42 3.56
C GLU A 67 -41.65 30.35 4.11
N PRO A 68 -41.36 31.63 4.41
CA PRO A 68 -42.34 32.54 5.00
C PRO A 68 -43.59 32.74 4.12
N ARG A 69 -44.76 32.40 4.65
CA ARG A 69 -46.04 32.58 3.93
C ARG A 69 -46.48 34.04 3.83
N SER A 70 -46.06 34.87 4.79
CA SER A 70 -46.40 36.30 4.88
C SER A 70 -45.67 37.18 3.85
N GLY A 71 -44.68 36.62 3.14
CA GLY A 71 -43.65 37.42 2.50
C GLY A 71 -42.71 38.05 3.54
N GLY A 72 -41.48 38.37 3.12
CA GLY A 72 -40.45 38.94 4.00
C GLY A 72 -39.09 38.27 3.85
N ARG A 73 -38.07 38.83 4.51
CA ARG A 73 -36.72 38.25 4.47
C ARG A 73 -36.69 36.99 5.33
N TYR A 74 -36.44 35.84 4.70
CA TYR A 74 -36.31 34.53 5.35
C TYR A 74 -35.03 34.52 6.20
N ALA A 75 -35.15 34.89 7.47
CA ALA A 75 -34.03 35.21 8.33
C ALA A 75 -34.40 35.14 9.82
N GLY A 76 -33.36 35.15 10.66
CA GLY A 76 -33.50 35.19 12.11
C GLY A 76 -32.20 35.49 12.83
N VAL A 77 -32.32 35.67 14.15
CA VAL A 77 -31.19 35.94 15.05
C VAL A 77 -31.32 35.01 16.26
N MET A 78 -30.20 34.44 16.68
CA MET A 78 -30.07 33.62 17.88
C MET A 78 -28.96 34.21 18.74
N ARG A 79 -29.26 34.45 20.02
CA ARG A 79 -28.23 34.78 21.03
C ARG A 79 -28.06 33.61 21.98
N PHE A 80 -26.82 33.24 22.25
CA PHE A 80 -26.50 32.13 23.12
C PHE A 80 -25.15 32.32 23.81
N ASP A 81 -25.00 31.66 24.96
CA ASP A 81 -23.75 31.64 25.71
C ASP A 81 -23.03 30.32 25.42
N CYS A 82 -21.75 30.37 25.10
CA CYS A 82 -20.92 29.17 24.92
C CYS A 82 -19.49 29.42 25.43
N GLY A 83 -18.88 28.44 26.12
CA GLY A 83 -17.52 28.59 26.65
C GLY A 83 -17.32 29.81 27.57
N GLY A 84 -18.37 30.29 28.23
CA GLY A 84 -18.34 31.51 29.07
C GLY A 84 -18.36 32.84 28.31
N ARG A 85 -18.55 32.81 26.99
CA ARG A 85 -18.70 33.98 26.12
C ARG A 85 -20.11 34.10 25.54
N HIS A 86 -20.46 35.30 25.09
CA HIS A 86 -21.76 35.64 24.52
C HIS A 86 -21.67 35.77 23.00
N PHE A 87 -22.56 35.08 22.29
CA PHE A 87 -22.56 35.05 20.83
C PHE A 87 -23.90 35.47 20.25
N ARG A 88 -23.86 36.22 19.14
CA ARG A 88 -24.99 36.52 18.29
C ARG A 88 -24.78 35.88 16.92
N LEU A 89 -25.69 34.98 16.55
CA LEU A 89 -25.75 34.35 15.25
C LEU A 89 -26.91 34.91 14.45
N GLU A 90 -26.60 35.58 13.35
CA GLU A 90 -27.57 36.07 12.38
C GLU A 90 -27.54 35.20 11.14
N ARG A 91 -28.70 34.73 10.67
CA ARG A 91 -28.80 33.95 9.42
C ARG A 91 -29.88 34.47 8.50
N THR A 92 -29.56 34.44 7.20
CA THR A 92 -30.51 34.59 6.09
C THR A 92 -30.47 33.32 5.26
N PHE A 93 -31.62 32.67 5.07
CA PHE A 93 -31.69 31.38 4.37
C PHE A 93 -31.74 31.54 2.84
N GLY A 94 -32.16 32.71 2.38
CA GLY A 94 -32.09 33.18 0.99
C GLY A 94 -33.13 32.55 0.05
N THR A 95 -34.00 33.37 -0.55
CA THR A 95 -35.09 32.91 -1.44
C THR A 95 -34.85 33.20 -2.93
N GLY A 96 -33.73 33.86 -3.29
CA GLY A 96 -33.36 34.19 -4.67
C GLY A 96 -32.11 35.09 -4.78
N VAL A 97 -31.76 35.55 -5.99
CA VAL A 97 -30.51 36.32 -6.27
C VAL A 97 -30.39 37.62 -5.47
N LYS A 98 -31.51 38.26 -5.10
CA LYS A 98 -31.53 39.48 -4.27
C LYS A 98 -31.50 39.23 -2.75
N ASN A 99 -31.72 37.99 -2.32
CA ASN A 99 -31.66 37.56 -0.92
C ASN A 99 -30.68 36.38 -0.87
N SER A 100 -29.38 36.66 -0.92
CA SER A 100 -28.35 35.64 -0.80
C SER A 100 -28.39 35.00 0.59
N LYS A 101 -28.07 33.70 0.65
CA LYS A 101 -27.86 32.99 1.90
C LYS A 101 -26.63 33.59 2.59
N SER A 102 -26.73 33.89 3.87
CA SER A 102 -25.61 34.40 4.67
C SER A 102 -25.74 33.98 6.13
N ALA A 103 -24.61 33.91 6.82
CA ALA A 103 -24.53 33.70 8.26
C ALA A 103 -23.41 34.58 8.82
N ALA A 104 -23.70 35.32 9.89
CA ALA A 104 -22.73 36.12 10.62
C ALA A 104 -22.75 35.68 12.08
N LEU A 105 -21.59 35.30 12.60
CA LEU A 105 -21.41 34.88 14.00
C LEU A 105 -20.52 35.91 14.67
N ILE A 106 -21.04 36.57 15.69
CA ILE A 106 -20.36 37.70 16.34
C ILE A 106 -20.22 37.37 17.83
N CYS A 107 -19.02 37.47 18.37
CA CYS A 107 -18.82 37.47 19.82
C CYS A 107 -19.17 38.86 20.36
N GLU A 108 -20.20 38.94 21.21
CA GLU A 108 -20.67 40.23 21.74
C GLU A 108 -19.76 40.78 22.86
N ASP A 109 -18.81 39.98 23.34
CA ASP A 109 -17.85 40.38 24.39
C ASP A 109 -16.69 41.24 23.87
N ASP A 110 -16.13 40.90 22.71
CA ASP A 110 -14.98 41.57 22.10
C ASP A 110 -15.29 42.15 20.70
N GLY A 111 -16.46 41.85 20.14
CA GLY A 111 -16.90 42.32 18.83
C GLY A 111 -16.29 41.55 17.65
N GLU A 112 -15.57 40.46 17.90
CA GLU A 112 -14.97 39.63 16.84
C GLU A 112 -16.05 38.94 15.99
N GLU A 113 -15.91 39.02 14.67
CA GLU A 113 -16.75 38.28 13.72
C GLU A 113 -16.04 36.98 13.32
N LEU A 114 -16.67 35.85 13.65
CA LEU A 114 -16.19 34.50 13.38
C LEU A 114 -16.78 33.97 12.06
N SER A 115 -15.98 33.23 11.31
CA SER A 115 -16.36 32.65 10.03
C SER A 115 -17.14 31.36 10.20
N VAL A 116 -18.45 31.43 9.97
CA VAL A 116 -19.32 30.26 9.86
C VAL A 116 -18.92 29.38 8.67
N GLU A 117 -18.39 29.96 7.59
CA GLU A 117 -17.97 29.22 6.39
C GLU A 117 -16.69 28.40 6.61
N HIS A 118 -15.82 28.84 7.53
CA HIS A 118 -14.59 28.12 7.89
C HIS A 118 -14.76 27.20 9.10
N GLY A 119 -15.99 27.04 9.61
CA GLY A 119 -16.31 26.07 10.65
C GLY A 119 -16.23 26.60 12.08
N ASP A 120 -16.08 27.92 12.31
CA ASP A 120 -15.97 28.45 13.68
C ASP A 120 -17.21 28.15 14.54
N LEU A 121 -18.40 28.17 13.92
CA LEU A 121 -19.63 27.75 14.61
C LEU A 121 -19.61 26.24 14.94
N GLU A 122 -19.11 25.40 14.04
CA GLU A 122 -19.00 23.96 14.28
C GLU A 122 -18.04 23.66 15.43
N MET A 123 -16.92 24.40 15.51
CA MET A 123 -15.99 24.34 16.62
C MET A 123 -16.64 24.78 17.94
N LEU A 124 -17.40 25.88 17.95
CA LEU A 124 -18.13 26.33 19.15
C LEU A 124 -19.19 25.35 19.64
N LEU A 125 -19.72 24.51 18.74
CA LEU A 125 -20.69 23.48 19.05
C LEU A 125 -20.02 22.12 19.37
N GLY A 126 -18.68 22.06 19.45
CA GLY A 126 -17.95 20.82 19.74
C GLY A 126 -18.11 19.76 18.65
N GLY A 127 -18.14 20.16 17.38
CA GLY A 127 -18.32 19.25 16.25
C GLY A 127 -19.73 18.67 16.12
N LEU A 128 -20.73 19.25 16.82
CA LEU A 128 -22.11 18.80 16.72
C LEU A 128 -22.66 18.94 15.30
N THR A 129 -23.11 17.83 14.72
CA THR A 129 -23.79 17.82 13.42
C THR A 129 -25.30 17.93 13.56
N ALA A 130 -25.99 18.26 12.46
CA ALA A 130 -27.46 18.34 12.45
C ALA A 130 -28.13 16.99 12.77
N GLU A 131 -27.51 15.89 12.38
CA GLU A 131 -27.99 14.53 12.63
C GLU A 131 -27.77 14.14 14.10
N LEU A 132 -26.60 14.46 14.66
CA LEU A 132 -26.33 14.23 16.08
C LEU A 132 -27.26 15.09 16.96
N PHE A 133 -27.55 16.34 16.54
CA PHE A 133 -28.54 17.20 17.20
C PHE A 133 -29.94 16.58 17.19
N ASP A 134 -30.42 16.12 16.02
CA ASP A 134 -31.75 15.50 15.87
C ASP A 134 -31.89 14.19 16.63
N SER A 135 -30.79 13.49 16.82
CA SER A 135 -30.77 12.17 17.44
C SER A 135 -30.56 12.28 18.97
N THR A 136 -29.92 13.34 19.48
CA THR A 136 -29.63 13.52 20.93
C THR A 136 -30.39 14.70 21.55
N VAL A 137 -30.05 15.92 21.17
CA VAL A 137 -30.47 17.18 21.79
C VAL A 137 -31.95 17.50 21.54
N SER A 138 -32.42 17.21 20.34
CA SER A 138 -33.78 17.45 19.89
C SER A 138 -34.63 16.20 20.03
N VAL A 139 -35.46 16.14 21.06
CA VAL A 139 -36.29 14.99 21.37
C VAL A 139 -37.74 15.29 21.03
N GLY A 140 -38.22 14.74 19.91
CA GLY A 140 -39.64 14.70 19.60
C GLY A 140 -40.29 13.40 20.05
N GLN A 141 -41.62 13.34 19.94
CA GLN A 141 -42.38 12.09 20.09
C GLN A 141 -41.78 10.96 19.23
N LEU A 142 -41.75 9.73 19.76
CA LEU A 142 -41.28 8.56 19.01
C LEU A 142 -42.28 8.27 17.87
N LYS A 143 -41.87 8.52 16.63
CA LYS A 143 -42.71 8.32 15.44
C LYS A 143 -42.44 6.94 14.85
N SER A 144 -43.43 6.05 14.87
CA SER A 144 -43.39 4.83 14.06
C SER A 144 -43.91 5.10 12.65
N ARG A 145 -43.43 4.36 11.65
CA ARG A 145 -44.02 4.41 10.31
C ARG A 145 -45.45 3.82 10.37
N PRO A 146 -46.36 4.22 9.47
CA PRO A 146 -47.67 3.59 9.39
C PRO A 146 -47.54 2.07 9.18
N GLY A 147 -48.02 1.29 10.16
CA GLY A 147 -47.92 -0.18 10.17
C GLY A 147 -46.69 -0.76 10.89
N GLU A 148 -45.78 0.07 11.41
CA GLU A 148 -44.63 -0.32 12.23
C GLU A 148 -44.98 -0.22 13.71
N ALA A 149 -44.58 -1.21 14.52
CA ALA A 149 -44.77 -1.15 15.96
C ALA A 149 -43.83 -0.13 16.60
N LEU A 150 -44.22 0.44 17.74
CA LEU A 150 -43.37 1.39 18.47
C LEU A 150 -42.09 0.72 18.99
N SER A 151 -42.13 -0.59 19.27
CA SER A 151 -40.97 -1.39 19.64
C SER A 151 -39.95 -1.44 18.49
N ASP A 152 -40.38 -1.73 17.26
CA ASP A 152 -39.50 -1.76 16.07
C ASP A 152 -38.82 -0.41 15.85
N ALA A 153 -39.57 0.70 15.97
CA ALA A 153 -39.03 2.05 15.83
C ALA A 153 -37.96 2.35 16.90
N LEU A 154 -38.18 1.88 18.14
CA LEU A 154 -37.24 2.03 19.24
C LEU A 154 -35.97 1.18 19.02
N GLU A 155 -36.10 -0.05 18.52
CA GLU A 155 -34.96 -0.92 18.20
C GLU A 155 -34.10 -0.32 17.09
N ASN A 156 -34.72 0.14 16.01
CA ASN A 156 -34.04 0.83 14.91
C ASN A 156 -33.30 2.09 15.39
N TYR A 157 -33.93 2.87 16.28
CA TYR A 157 -33.30 4.05 16.86
C TYR A 157 -32.10 3.69 17.73
N ALA A 158 -32.23 2.70 18.60
CA ALA A 158 -31.15 2.27 19.46
C ALA A 158 -29.98 1.72 18.63
N ALA A 159 -30.23 0.89 17.62
CA ALA A 159 -29.20 0.32 16.76
C ALA A 159 -28.22 1.38 16.22
N ASN A 160 -28.72 2.55 15.82
CA ASN A 160 -27.85 3.64 15.34
C ASN A 160 -26.80 4.08 16.39
N TYR A 161 -27.18 4.22 17.66
CA TYR A 161 -26.23 4.60 18.73
C TYR A 161 -25.24 3.50 19.08
N TYR A 162 -25.75 2.28 19.20
CA TYR A 162 -24.98 1.13 19.66
C TYR A 162 -24.12 0.52 18.54
N GLU A 163 -24.37 0.85 17.28
CA GLU A 163 -23.56 0.37 16.15
C GLU A 163 -22.52 1.41 15.70
N THR A 164 -22.89 2.68 15.55
CA THR A 164 -21.99 3.71 15.01
C THR A 164 -21.41 4.65 16.08
N GLY A 165 -21.77 4.43 17.36
CA GLY A 165 -21.34 5.31 18.47
C GLY A 165 -21.91 6.72 18.38
N GLY A 166 -22.95 6.95 17.56
CA GLY A 166 -23.53 8.26 17.30
C GLY A 166 -22.63 9.24 16.54
N THR A 167 -21.41 8.85 16.20
CA THR A 167 -20.49 9.65 15.37
C THR A 167 -20.63 9.29 13.90
N GLU A 168 -20.67 10.30 13.04
CA GLU A 168 -20.65 10.23 11.58
C GLU A 168 -19.25 9.78 11.06
N LEU A 169 -18.61 8.81 11.71
CA LEU A 169 -17.44 8.15 11.16
C LEU A 169 -17.94 7.19 10.08
N ASP A 170 -17.79 7.59 8.81
CA ASP A 170 -18.00 6.70 7.67
C ASP A 170 -16.89 5.63 7.61
N LEU A 171 -16.95 4.70 8.57
CA LEU A 171 -16.05 3.57 8.66
C LEU A 171 -16.13 2.74 7.37
N SER A 172 -17.33 2.60 6.80
CA SER A 172 -17.55 1.92 5.52
C SER A 172 -16.75 2.56 4.40
N GLY A 173 -16.83 3.87 4.22
CA GLY A 173 -16.08 4.62 3.21
C GLY A 173 -14.58 4.58 3.46
N ALA A 174 -14.14 4.75 4.70
CA ALA A 174 -12.72 4.65 5.05
C ALA A 174 -12.14 3.26 4.73
N VAL A 175 -12.86 2.20 5.11
CA VAL A 175 -12.51 0.81 4.78
C VAL A 175 -12.53 0.59 3.27
N GLN A 176 -13.50 1.15 2.54
CA GLN A 176 -13.57 1.05 1.09
C GLN A 176 -12.35 1.71 0.42
N ILE A 177 -11.95 2.91 0.87
CA ILE A 177 -10.75 3.59 0.36
C ILE A 177 -9.50 2.73 0.57
N LEU A 178 -9.34 2.12 1.75
CA LEU A 178 -8.22 1.21 2.03
C LEU A 178 -8.24 -0.02 1.12
N ARG A 179 -9.40 -0.64 0.92
CA ARG A 179 -9.58 -1.78 0.02
C ARG A 179 -9.29 -1.44 -1.44
N GLU A 180 -9.72 -0.29 -1.91
CA GLU A 180 -9.42 0.19 -3.26
C GLU A 180 -7.92 0.44 -3.46
N LYS A 181 -7.26 1.08 -2.48
CA LYS A 181 -5.80 1.24 -2.49
C LYS A 181 -5.10 -0.11 -2.50
N ARG A 182 -5.50 -1.06 -1.64
CA ARG A 182 -4.94 -2.42 -1.60
C ARG A 182 -5.07 -3.13 -2.94
N LYS A 183 -6.26 -3.07 -3.55
CA LYS A 183 -6.52 -3.69 -4.87
C LYS A 183 -5.63 -3.09 -5.98
N LYS A 184 -5.34 -1.79 -5.93
CA LYS A 184 -4.38 -1.14 -6.84
C LYS A 184 -2.95 -1.62 -6.57
N THR A 185 -2.52 -1.65 -5.32
CA THR A 185 -1.20 -2.16 -4.94
C THR A 185 -1.01 -3.63 -5.33
N ASP A 186 -2.01 -4.49 -5.13
CA ASP A 186 -2.00 -5.89 -5.57
C ASP A 186 -1.79 -6.02 -7.09
N ARG A 187 -2.36 -5.11 -7.88
CA ARG A 187 -2.15 -5.09 -9.33
C ARG A 187 -0.70 -4.73 -9.66
N PHE A 188 -0.14 -3.70 -9.02
CA PHE A 188 1.25 -3.31 -9.24
C PHE A 188 2.24 -4.41 -8.82
N ILE A 189 1.95 -5.16 -7.74
CA ILE A 189 2.77 -6.31 -7.34
C ILE A 189 2.79 -7.37 -8.44
N ARG A 190 1.62 -7.68 -9.04
CA ARG A 190 1.54 -8.64 -10.16
C ARG A 190 2.29 -8.14 -11.39
N GLU A 191 2.14 -6.86 -11.74
CA GLU A 191 2.85 -6.27 -12.87
C GLU A 191 4.37 -6.30 -12.69
N GLU A 192 4.90 -6.08 -11.48
CA GLU A 192 6.32 -6.24 -11.20
C GLU A 192 6.78 -7.70 -11.24
N ALA A 193 5.99 -8.63 -10.69
CA ALA A 193 6.28 -10.06 -10.78
C ALA A 193 6.30 -10.55 -12.24
N ASP A 194 5.35 -10.12 -13.07
CA ASP A 194 5.32 -10.45 -14.50
C ASP A 194 6.54 -9.90 -15.25
N LYS A 195 7.06 -8.72 -14.85
CA LYS A 195 8.29 -8.16 -15.43
C LYS A 195 9.52 -8.98 -15.05
N GLU A 196 9.60 -9.43 -13.79
CA GLU A 196 10.68 -10.29 -13.30
C GLU A 196 10.65 -11.63 -14.04
N GLU A 197 9.48 -12.25 -14.17
CA GLU A 197 9.30 -13.50 -14.90
C GLU A 197 9.68 -13.37 -16.39
N ARG A 198 9.27 -12.28 -17.06
CA ARG A 198 9.65 -12.02 -18.46
C ARG A 198 11.16 -11.84 -18.64
N LYS A 199 11.86 -11.27 -17.66
CA LYS A 199 13.33 -11.14 -17.70
C LYS A 199 13.98 -12.52 -17.61
N ILE A 200 13.54 -13.35 -16.66
CA ILE A 200 14.01 -14.73 -16.50
C ILE A 200 13.75 -15.53 -17.77
N GLN A 201 12.55 -15.45 -18.36
CA GLN A 201 12.23 -16.16 -19.59
C GLN A 201 13.14 -15.76 -20.76
N LYS A 202 13.46 -14.47 -20.92
CA LYS A 202 14.39 -14.02 -21.97
C LYS A 202 15.80 -14.56 -21.77
N MET A 203 16.28 -14.57 -20.53
CA MET A 203 17.60 -15.13 -20.21
C MET A 203 17.64 -16.64 -20.45
N LEU A 204 16.58 -17.37 -20.10
CA LEU A 204 16.47 -18.81 -20.38
C LEU A 204 16.44 -19.10 -21.89
N GLN A 205 15.73 -18.29 -22.68
CA GLN A 205 15.77 -18.39 -24.15
C GLN A 205 17.16 -18.12 -24.72
N GLU A 206 17.91 -17.18 -24.14
CA GLU A 206 19.31 -16.94 -24.53
C GLU A 206 20.19 -18.16 -24.22
N CYS A 207 20.04 -18.79 -23.05
CA CYS A 207 20.75 -20.03 -22.73
C CYS A 207 20.42 -21.15 -23.73
N GLU A 208 19.13 -21.34 -24.05
CA GLU A 208 18.69 -22.36 -25.00
C GLU A 208 19.30 -22.13 -26.38
N TYR A 209 19.35 -20.88 -26.84
CA TYR A 209 20.00 -20.53 -28.11
C TYR A 209 21.51 -20.79 -28.09
N LEU A 210 22.19 -20.43 -26.99
CA LEU A 210 23.62 -20.69 -26.84
C LEU A 210 23.94 -22.19 -26.81
N GLU A 211 23.08 -22.99 -26.18
CA GLU A 211 23.22 -24.45 -26.16
C GLU A 211 23.05 -25.07 -27.55
N GLN A 212 22.06 -24.60 -28.33
CA GLN A 212 21.88 -25.03 -29.72
C GLN A 212 23.09 -24.69 -30.60
N ASP A 213 23.65 -23.49 -30.44
CA ASP A 213 24.85 -23.03 -31.16
C ASP A 213 26.09 -23.86 -30.75
N MET A 214 26.23 -24.16 -29.46
CA MET A 214 27.28 -25.06 -28.96
C MET A 214 27.17 -26.46 -29.57
N ASP A 215 25.95 -27.01 -29.72
CA ASP A 215 25.71 -28.32 -30.35
C ASP A 215 26.03 -28.32 -31.86
N GLU A 216 25.89 -27.19 -32.53
CA GLU A 216 26.27 -27.03 -33.95
C GLU A 216 27.79 -26.94 -34.10
N ILE A 217 28.45 -26.10 -33.30
CA ILE A 217 29.92 -25.98 -33.25
C ILE A 217 30.57 -27.32 -32.89
N GLN A 218 29.96 -28.07 -31.95
CA GLN A 218 30.45 -29.39 -31.56
C GLN A 218 30.40 -30.40 -32.72
N ARG A 219 29.34 -30.37 -33.53
CA ARG A 219 29.23 -31.21 -34.74
C ARG A 219 30.28 -30.84 -35.77
N GLU A 220 30.46 -29.55 -36.06
CA GLU A 220 31.51 -29.09 -36.97
C GLU A 220 32.91 -29.47 -36.47
N TYR A 221 33.14 -29.35 -35.16
CA TYR A 221 34.39 -29.77 -34.53
C TYR A 221 34.66 -31.26 -34.75
N GLU A 222 33.65 -32.12 -34.56
CA GLU A 222 33.77 -33.56 -34.77
C GLU A 222 34.05 -33.92 -36.24
N GLU A 223 33.36 -33.27 -37.19
CA GLU A 223 33.60 -33.44 -38.63
C GLU A 223 35.03 -33.04 -39.01
N ARG A 224 35.48 -31.85 -38.61
CA ARG A 224 36.84 -31.35 -38.87
C ARG A 224 37.91 -32.22 -38.23
N LYS A 225 37.64 -32.74 -37.03
CA LYS A 225 38.54 -33.66 -36.34
C LYS A 225 38.65 -35.00 -37.09
N GLN A 226 37.55 -35.55 -37.59
CA GLN A 226 37.57 -36.76 -38.42
C GLN A 226 38.36 -36.53 -39.73
N GLU A 227 38.16 -35.39 -40.39
CA GLU A 227 38.94 -34.99 -41.57
C GLU A 227 40.45 -34.94 -41.26
N TRP A 228 40.80 -34.31 -40.14
CA TRP A 228 42.19 -34.22 -39.67
C TRP A 228 42.79 -35.60 -39.36
N GLU A 229 42.06 -36.49 -38.68
CA GLU A 229 42.50 -37.85 -38.36
C GLU A 229 42.72 -38.70 -39.62
N LEU A 230 41.83 -38.58 -40.60
CA LEU A 230 41.97 -39.26 -41.90
C LEU A 230 43.20 -38.74 -42.65
N LEU A 231 43.38 -37.42 -42.70
CA LEU A 231 44.54 -36.79 -43.32
C LEU A 231 45.84 -37.20 -42.62
N GLU A 232 45.84 -37.27 -41.29
CA GLU A 232 47.01 -37.68 -40.50
C GLU A 232 47.38 -39.15 -40.76
N LYS A 233 46.39 -40.05 -40.79
CA LYS A 233 46.61 -41.46 -41.17
C LYS A 233 47.19 -41.57 -42.57
N THR A 234 46.68 -40.77 -43.51
CA THR A 234 47.17 -40.75 -44.90
C THR A 234 48.63 -40.30 -44.97
N ILE A 235 49.00 -39.24 -44.24
CA ILE A 235 50.38 -38.76 -44.15
C ILE A 235 51.28 -39.84 -43.52
N LYS A 236 50.88 -40.45 -42.39
CA LYS A 236 51.65 -41.51 -41.70
C LYS A 236 51.84 -42.75 -42.57
N ASN A 237 50.83 -43.16 -43.33
CA ASN A 237 50.93 -44.32 -44.23
C ASN A 237 51.89 -44.04 -45.39
N GLN A 238 51.86 -42.85 -45.97
CA GLN A 238 52.81 -42.45 -47.01
C GLN A 238 54.24 -42.32 -46.48
N GLU A 239 54.44 -41.83 -45.26
CA GLU A 239 55.75 -41.79 -44.60
C GLU A 239 56.28 -43.21 -44.36
N LYS A 240 55.44 -44.16 -43.94
CA LYS A 240 55.79 -45.57 -43.78
C LYS A 240 56.12 -46.27 -45.11
N GLU A 241 55.37 -45.99 -46.17
CA GLU A 241 55.67 -46.50 -47.52
C GLU A 241 57.02 -45.97 -48.01
N LYS A 242 57.28 -44.67 -47.84
CA LYS A 242 58.58 -44.04 -48.16
C LYS A 242 59.72 -44.61 -47.30
N GLU A 243 59.53 -44.84 -46.01
CA GLU A 243 60.52 -45.51 -45.13
C GLU A 243 60.75 -46.97 -45.53
N SER A 244 59.71 -47.70 -45.95
CA SER A 244 59.83 -49.09 -46.42
C SER A 244 60.55 -49.21 -47.77
N ASP A 245 60.37 -48.23 -48.65
CA ASP A 245 61.09 -48.11 -49.93
C ASP A 245 62.53 -47.62 -49.75
N LEU A 246 62.79 -46.78 -48.74
CA LEU A 246 64.13 -46.37 -48.32
C LEU A 246 64.91 -47.54 -47.68
N ASN A 247 64.26 -48.35 -46.83
CA ASN A 247 64.86 -49.55 -46.23
C ASN A 247 65.14 -50.67 -47.25
N LYS A 248 64.44 -50.70 -48.40
CA LYS A 248 64.77 -51.59 -49.54
C LYS A 248 65.93 -51.08 -50.39
N ARG A 249 66.35 -49.81 -50.24
CA ARG A 249 67.46 -49.18 -50.97
C ARG A 249 68.74 -49.00 -50.15
N SER A 250 68.73 -49.37 -48.87
CA SER A 250 69.89 -49.26 -47.97
C SER A 250 70.41 -50.62 -47.53
N ASP A 251 70.97 -51.37 -48.49
CA ASP A 251 71.94 -52.43 -48.19
C ASP A 251 73.18 -52.21 -49.06
N GLU A 252 73.85 -51.09 -48.85
CA GLU A 252 75.28 -50.87 -49.15
C GLU A 252 75.74 -49.52 -48.60
N GLY A 253 76.80 -49.54 -47.79
CA GLY A 253 77.72 -48.40 -47.67
C GLY A 253 77.35 -47.28 -46.70
N THR A 254 77.58 -47.51 -45.41
CA THR A 254 77.74 -46.46 -44.40
C THR A 254 78.99 -45.61 -44.67
N LYS A 255 78.86 -44.28 -44.70
CA LYS A 255 79.72 -43.29 -44.00
C LYS A 255 79.37 -41.85 -44.40
N GLU A 256 78.53 -41.20 -43.61
CA GLU A 256 78.61 -39.74 -43.43
C GLU A 256 77.94 -39.34 -42.10
N SER A 257 78.50 -39.81 -40.99
CA SER A 257 77.97 -39.54 -39.64
C SER A 257 79.06 -39.04 -38.70
N ARG A 258 79.58 -37.84 -38.99
CA ARG A 258 80.34 -37.06 -37.99
C ARG A 258 79.91 -35.60 -37.91
N SER A 259 79.49 -34.96 -39.01
CA SER A 259 79.06 -33.55 -38.99
C SER A 259 77.72 -33.30 -38.27
N LYS A 260 76.72 -34.17 -38.42
CA LYS A 260 75.39 -34.02 -37.77
C LYS A 260 75.45 -34.15 -36.24
N TYR A 261 76.38 -34.94 -35.70
CA TYR A 261 76.52 -35.13 -34.25
C TYR A 261 77.02 -33.86 -33.54
N PHE A 262 77.91 -33.09 -34.16
CA PHE A 262 78.42 -31.85 -33.54
C PHE A 262 77.39 -30.71 -33.54
N ILE A 263 76.53 -30.62 -34.56
CA ILE A 263 75.45 -29.62 -34.63
C ILE A 263 74.31 -29.98 -33.66
N ALA A 264 73.94 -31.26 -33.58
CA ALA A 264 72.93 -31.74 -32.63
C ALA A 264 73.40 -31.60 -31.16
N ALA A 265 74.68 -31.89 -30.88
CA ALA A 265 75.26 -31.68 -29.55
C ALA A 265 75.35 -30.19 -29.17
N GLY A 266 75.65 -29.30 -30.13
CA GLY A 266 75.68 -27.85 -29.92
C GLY A 266 74.31 -27.26 -29.59
N LEU A 267 73.25 -27.69 -30.29
CA LEU A 267 71.86 -27.27 -30.00
C LEU A 267 71.38 -27.82 -28.64
N GLY A 268 71.71 -29.07 -28.30
CA GLY A 268 71.37 -29.67 -27.01
C GLY A 268 72.00 -28.94 -25.81
N GLY A 269 73.25 -28.50 -25.93
CA GLY A 269 73.94 -27.70 -24.90
C GLY A 269 73.35 -26.30 -24.70
N LEU A 270 72.85 -25.68 -25.77
CA LEU A 270 72.18 -24.38 -25.72
C LEU A 270 70.85 -24.44 -24.96
N PHE A 271 70.02 -25.46 -25.22
CA PHE A 271 68.74 -25.64 -24.52
C PHE A 271 68.91 -26.02 -23.05
N THR A 272 69.88 -26.87 -22.72
CA THR A 272 70.17 -27.22 -21.32
C THR A 272 70.78 -26.07 -20.53
N GLY A 273 71.65 -25.26 -21.15
CA GLY A 273 72.18 -24.04 -20.54
C GLY A 273 71.11 -22.97 -20.28
N ALA A 274 70.21 -22.74 -21.24
CA ALA A 274 69.11 -21.78 -21.10
C ALA A 274 68.08 -22.22 -20.05
N ALA A 275 67.74 -23.51 -20.02
CA ALA A 275 66.86 -24.07 -18.99
C ALA A 275 67.48 -23.98 -17.59
N GLY A 276 68.79 -24.24 -17.45
CA GLY A 276 69.50 -24.08 -16.17
C GLY A 276 69.56 -22.63 -15.66
N LEU A 277 69.73 -21.66 -16.55
CA LEU A 277 69.72 -20.23 -16.19
C LEU A 277 68.32 -19.75 -15.77
N LEU A 278 67.27 -20.18 -16.48
CA LEU A 278 65.88 -19.89 -16.12
C LEU A 278 65.47 -20.56 -14.81
N TRP A 279 65.90 -21.81 -14.58
CA TRP A 279 65.64 -22.53 -13.33
C TRP A 279 66.36 -21.89 -12.13
N SER A 280 67.59 -21.36 -12.32
CA SER A 280 68.28 -20.63 -11.24
C SER A 280 67.60 -19.32 -10.87
N ARG A 281 66.98 -18.63 -11.84
CA ARG A 281 66.26 -17.37 -11.63
C ARG A 281 64.91 -17.59 -10.94
N PHE A 282 64.23 -18.70 -11.27
CA PHE A 282 63.00 -19.14 -10.61
C PHE A 282 63.23 -19.56 -9.14
N MET A 283 64.32 -20.30 -8.87
CA MET A 283 64.64 -20.74 -7.50
C MET A 283 65.18 -19.60 -6.60
N ALA A 284 65.72 -18.52 -7.18
CA ALA A 284 66.14 -17.33 -6.44
C ALA A 284 64.96 -16.53 -5.83
N GLU A 285 63.74 -16.73 -6.32
CA GLU A 285 62.52 -16.07 -5.82
C GLU A 285 61.80 -16.85 -4.70
N GLN A 286 62.12 -18.13 -4.48
CA GLN A 286 61.36 -18.96 -3.52
C GLN A 286 62.16 -19.58 -2.35
N SER A 287 63.50 -19.53 -2.28
CA SER A 287 64.22 -20.01 -1.07
C SER A 287 65.66 -19.52 -0.90
N ALA A 288 66.08 -19.36 0.36
CA ALA A 288 67.39 -18.83 0.81
C ALA A 288 68.51 -19.90 0.83
N VAL A 289 68.84 -20.49 -0.33
CA VAL A 289 70.05 -21.32 -0.52
C VAL A 289 71.02 -20.61 -1.46
N PRO A 290 72.34 -20.56 -1.21
CA PRO A 290 73.28 -19.84 -2.07
C PRO A 290 73.30 -20.42 -3.49
N SER A 291 72.82 -19.65 -4.46
CA SER A 291 72.64 -20.05 -5.88
C SER A 291 73.95 -20.11 -6.70
N ALA A 292 75.10 -19.85 -6.07
CA ALA A 292 76.36 -19.68 -6.76
C ALA A 292 76.87 -20.94 -7.51
N PRO A 293 76.87 -22.18 -6.97
CA PRO A 293 77.51 -23.31 -7.66
C PRO A 293 76.76 -23.77 -8.92
N PHE A 294 75.45 -23.54 -9.03
CA PHE A 294 74.64 -24.00 -10.16
C PHE A 294 74.62 -23.03 -11.34
N ALA A 295 74.79 -21.72 -11.09
CA ALA A 295 74.92 -20.73 -12.15
C ALA A 295 76.18 -20.95 -13.00
N TRP A 296 77.29 -21.34 -12.37
CA TRP A 296 78.56 -21.63 -13.07
C TRP A 296 78.46 -22.86 -13.99
N ILE A 297 77.70 -23.88 -13.62
CA ILE A 297 77.48 -25.09 -14.44
C ILE A 297 76.71 -24.74 -15.72
N GLY A 298 75.69 -23.88 -15.62
CA GLY A 298 74.91 -23.41 -16.77
C GLY A 298 75.74 -22.56 -17.74
N VAL A 299 76.59 -21.68 -17.23
CA VAL A 299 77.49 -20.85 -18.06
C VAL A 299 78.54 -21.71 -18.78
N PHE A 300 79.11 -22.72 -18.12
CA PHE A 300 80.08 -23.62 -18.74
C PHE A 300 79.46 -24.47 -19.88
N ALA A 301 78.26 -24.99 -19.67
CA ALA A 301 77.54 -25.76 -20.69
C ALA A 301 77.19 -24.91 -21.93
N PHE A 302 76.83 -23.63 -21.72
CA PHE A 302 76.53 -22.69 -22.80
C PHE A 302 77.78 -22.35 -23.63
N VAL A 303 78.93 -22.10 -22.98
CA VAL A 303 80.19 -21.80 -23.66
C VAL A 303 80.68 -23.00 -24.49
N ILE A 304 80.57 -24.23 -23.97
CA ILE A 304 80.91 -25.45 -24.73
C ILE A 304 80.01 -25.60 -25.97
N GLY A 305 78.71 -25.31 -25.84
CA GLY A 305 77.77 -25.32 -26.97
C GLY A 305 78.09 -24.29 -28.06
N VAL A 306 78.49 -23.08 -27.68
CA VAL A 306 78.92 -22.03 -28.62
C VAL A 306 80.24 -22.38 -29.31
N CYS A 307 81.21 -22.96 -28.60
CA CYS A 307 82.47 -23.43 -29.20
C CYS A 307 82.25 -24.59 -30.18
N ALA A 308 81.33 -25.52 -29.89
CA ALA A 308 81.00 -26.62 -30.78
C ALA A 308 80.32 -26.14 -32.09
N LEU A 309 79.46 -25.12 -32.01
CA LEU A 309 78.84 -24.50 -33.18
C LEU A 309 79.83 -23.67 -34.01
N ALA A 310 80.78 -23.00 -33.36
CA ALA A 310 81.85 -22.26 -34.06
C ALA A 310 82.79 -23.22 -34.83
N ALA A 311 83.13 -24.38 -34.26
CA ALA A 311 83.91 -25.41 -34.95
C ALA A 311 83.16 -26.01 -36.15
N GLY A 312 81.85 -26.27 -36.01
CA GLY A 312 81.00 -26.75 -37.11
C GLY A 312 80.80 -25.72 -38.22
N GLY A 313 80.78 -24.42 -37.90
CA GLY A 313 80.70 -23.33 -38.88
C GLY A 313 81.99 -23.08 -39.65
N TYR A 314 83.16 -23.31 -39.03
CA TYR A 314 84.47 -23.06 -39.64
C TYR A 314 84.84 -24.09 -40.73
N GLU A 315 84.32 -25.33 -40.65
CA GLU A 315 84.49 -26.35 -41.70
C GLU A 315 83.55 -26.17 -42.90
N ALA A 316 82.40 -25.51 -42.72
CA ALA A 316 81.43 -25.25 -43.79
C ALA A 316 81.82 -24.06 -44.71
N GLY A 317 82.76 -23.21 -44.29
CA GLY A 317 83.11 -21.94 -44.95
C GLY A 317 84.09 -22.02 -46.12
N LYS A 318 84.59 -23.19 -46.52
CA LYS A 318 85.64 -23.31 -47.54
C LYS A 318 85.20 -24.10 -48.78
N LYS A 319 84.19 -23.60 -49.51
CA LYS A 319 83.96 -23.86 -50.95
C LYS A 319 82.76 -23.05 -51.46
N SER A 320 82.97 -21.78 -51.81
CA SER A 320 82.08 -21.09 -52.77
C SER A 320 82.90 -20.15 -53.66
N GLY A 321 83.40 -20.69 -54.77
CA GLY A 321 84.12 -19.95 -55.80
C GLY A 321 83.56 -20.28 -57.18
N LYS A 322 82.77 -19.34 -57.72
CA LYS A 322 82.49 -19.06 -59.14
C LYS A 322 81.99 -20.18 -60.09
N ARG A 323 80.84 -19.83 -60.69
CA ARG A 323 80.49 -19.74 -62.12
C ARG A 323 79.63 -20.82 -62.77
N LYS A 324 78.51 -20.29 -63.28
CA LYS A 324 77.88 -20.40 -64.61
C LYS A 324 77.14 -21.69 -64.99
N LYS A 325 75.92 -21.41 -65.49
CA LYS A 325 75.03 -22.24 -66.30
C LYS A 325 75.80 -22.90 -67.46
N GLU A 326 75.62 -24.21 -67.64
CA GLU A 326 74.99 -24.80 -68.83
C GLU A 326 74.70 -26.31 -68.63
N ASP A 327 73.54 -26.69 -69.16
CA ASP A 327 73.09 -27.97 -69.71
C ASP A 327 72.84 -29.23 -68.85
N ALA A 328 71.53 -29.45 -68.66
CA ALA A 328 70.78 -30.66 -68.99
C ALA A 328 71.45 -32.02 -68.77
N ARG A 329 71.06 -32.67 -67.66
CA ARG A 329 70.66 -34.08 -67.68
C ARG A 329 69.40 -34.24 -66.82
N ASP A 330 68.36 -34.78 -67.45
CA ASP A 330 67.11 -35.16 -66.82
C ASP A 330 67.36 -36.11 -65.65
N VAL A 331 67.10 -35.61 -64.44
CA VAL A 331 66.77 -36.42 -63.27
C VAL A 331 65.29 -36.16 -63.03
N PRO A 332 64.42 -37.19 -63.00
CA PRO A 332 62.99 -36.98 -62.88
C PRO A 332 62.68 -36.25 -61.56
N TYR A 333 62.21 -35.02 -61.71
CA TYR A 333 61.75 -34.15 -60.62
C TYR A 333 60.46 -34.77 -60.05
N ASN A 334 60.52 -35.22 -58.80
CA ASN A 334 59.49 -36.03 -58.14
C ASN A 334 58.21 -35.21 -57.90
N ASN A 335 57.07 -35.61 -58.49
CA ASN A 335 55.75 -35.02 -58.19
C ASN A 335 55.30 -35.25 -56.72
N SER A 336 55.96 -36.16 -55.99
CA SER A 336 55.58 -36.54 -54.62
C SER A 336 55.93 -35.51 -53.53
N ASP A 337 56.91 -34.63 -53.75
CA ASP A 337 57.35 -33.66 -52.72
C ASP A 337 56.41 -32.43 -52.62
N LYS A 338 55.80 -32.00 -53.74
CA LYS A 338 54.79 -30.92 -53.74
C LYS A 338 53.47 -31.35 -53.11
N ASP A 339 53.08 -32.62 -53.29
CA ASP A 339 51.86 -33.17 -52.71
C ASP A 339 51.99 -33.34 -51.18
N ASP A 340 53.17 -33.71 -50.67
CA ASP A 340 53.46 -33.76 -49.24
C ASP A 340 53.37 -32.37 -48.58
N GLU A 341 53.95 -31.36 -49.21
CA GLU A 341 53.94 -29.99 -48.70
C GLU A 341 52.53 -29.39 -48.68
N ARG A 342 51.70 -29.75 -49.67
CA ARG A 342 50.28 -29.36 -49.74
C ARG A 342 49.45 -30.01 -48.64
N LYS A 343 49.65 -31.30 -48.36
CA LYS A 343 48.97 -32.02 -47.27
C LYS A 343 49.38 -31.51 -45.89
N LYS A 344 50.66 -31.16 -45.68
CA LYS A 344 51.12 -30.52 -44.43
C LYS A 344 50.47 -29.16 -44.19
N LYS A 345 50.32 -28.34 -45.23
CA LYS A 345 49.57 -27.06 -45.13
C LYS A 345 48.09 -27.27 -44.83
N GLN A 346 47.44 -28.24 -45.47
CA GLN A 346 46.05 -28.60 -45.17
C GLN A 346 45.87 -29.09 -43.73
N LYS A 347 46.82 -29.88 -43.20
CA LYS A 347 46.82 -30.32 -41.81
C LYS A 347 46.90 -29.13 -40.84
N GLN A 348 47.82 -28.21 -41.06
CA GLN A 348 47.94 -26.98 -40.24
C GLN A 348 46.69 -26.12 -40.30
N GLN A 349 46.04 -26.03 -41.46
CA GLN A 349 44.79 -25.29 -41.62
C GLN A 349 43.64 -25.94 -40.85
N LEU A 350 43.53 -27.28 -40.88
CA LEU A 350 42.55 -28.04 -40.10
C LEU A 350 42.82 -27.92 -38.58
N GLU A 351 44.08 -27.95 -38.14
CA GLU A 351 44.45 -27.73 -36.74
C GLU A 351 43.98 -26.36 -36.25
N TRP A 352 44.23 -25.32 -37.04
CA TRP A 352 43.77 -23.97 -36.74
C TRP A 352 42.23 -23.88 -36.68
N GLN A 353 41.52 -24.52 -37.61
CA GLN A 353 40.04 -24.57 -37.60
C GLN A 353 39.49 -25.28 -36.36
N ILE A 354 40.07 -26.42 -35.98
CA ILE A 354 39.69 -27.19 -34.79
C ILE A 354 39.95 -26.38 -33.52
N GLU A 355 41.08 -25.67 -33.44
CA GLU A 355 41.40 -24.80 -32.31
C GLU A 355 40.45 -23.60 -32.21
N HIS A 356 40.11 -22.99 -33.34
CA HIS A 356 39.13 -21.90 -33.43
C HIS A 356 37.75 -22.34 -32.93
N LEU A 357 37.21 -23.43 -33.48
CA LEU A 357 35.92 -24.00 -33.06
C LEU A 357 35.89 -24.32 -31.56
N ARG A 358 37.00 -24.84 -31.02
CA ARG A 358 37.13 -25.12 -29.59
C ARG A 358 37.09 -23.85 -28.73
N LEU A 359 37.73 -22.78 -29.19
CA LEU A 359 37.73 -21.49 -28.48
C LEU A 359 36.34 -20.85 -28.52
N GLU A 360 35.68 -20.87 -29.69
CA GLU A 360 34.31 -20.38 -29.85
C GLU A 360 33.32 -21.13 -28.96
N TRP A 361 33.38 -22.47 -28.95
CA TRP A 361 32.54 -23.29 -28.08
C TRP A 361 32.72 -22.93 -26.60
N LYS A 362 33.98 -22.74 -26.17
CA LYS A 362 34.29 -22.39 -24.78
C LYS A 362 33.83 -20.98 -24.40
N GLU A 363 33.87 -20.03 -25.33
CA GLU A 363 33.30 -18.69 -25.12
C GLU A 363 31.78 -18.77 -24.90
N LYS A 364 31.09 -19.57 -25.71
CA LYS A 364 29.64 -19.80 -25.60
C LYS A 364 29.27 -20.52 -24.31
N GLU A 365 30.06 -21.51 -23.89
CA GLU A 365 29.90 -22.21 -22.60
C GLU A 365 29.99 -21.22 -21.43
N LEU A 366 31.03 -20.40 -21.38
CA LEU A 366 31.20 -19.38 -20.34
C LEU A 366 30.04 -18.38 -20.35
N ARG A 367 29.57 -17.95 -21.53
CA ARG A 367 28.41 -17.07 -21.64
C ARG A 367 27.14 -17.73 -21.11
N CYS A 368 26.88 -18.99 -21.47
CA CYS A 368 25.71 -19.73 -20.99
C CYS A 368 25.75 -19.91 -19.46
N GLN A 369 26.92 -20.24 -18.90
CA GLN A 369 27.11 -20.31 -17.45
C GLN A 369 26.82 -18.96 -16.77
N ASN A 370 27.35 -17.86 -17.30
CA ASN A 370 27.10 -16.52 -16.77
C ASN A 370 25.61 -16.15 -16.80
N VAL A 371 24.91 -16.45 -17.89
CA VAL A 371 23.47 -16.14 -18.02
C VAL A 371 22.64 -17.02 -17.07
N ARG A 372 23.00 -18.30 -16.89
CA ARG A 372 22.36 -19.19 -15.89
C ARG A 372 22.57 -18.70 -14.45
N GLU A 373 23.76 -18.23 -14.13
CA GLU A 373 24.05 -17.64 -12.81
C GLU A 373 23.21 -16.37 -12.59
N GLN A 374 23.15 -15.48 -13.58
CA GLN A 374 22.30 -14.28 -13.54
C GLN A 374 20.81 -14.61 -13.35
N CYS A 375 20.30 -15.68 -13.98
CA CYS A 375 18.95 -16.18 -13.75
C CYS A 375 18.71 -16.59 -12.28
N GLY A 376 19.68 -17.30 -11.68
CA GLY A 376 19.60 -17.73 -10.27
C GLY A 376 19.66 -16.58 -9.28
N ASP A 377 20.34 -15.50 -9.66
CA ASP A 377 20.55 -14.30 -8.84
C ASP A 377 19.46 -13.23 -8.99
N VAL A 378 18.43 -13.45 -9.81
CA VAL A 378 17.29 -12.51 -9.91
C VAL A 378 16.56 -12.45 -8.58
N LYS A 379 16.90 -11.44 -7.78
CA LYS A 379 16.20 -11.09 -6.54
C LYS A 379 14.98 -10.23 -6.87
N GLU A 380 14.00 -10.34 -5.98
CA GLU A 380 12.90 -9.40 -5.92
C GLU A 380 13.40 -7.96 -5.96
N SER A 381 12.84 -7.18 -6.88
CA SER A 381 13.14 -5.77 -7.04
C SER A 381 12.80 -4.96 -5.79
N ASP A 382 13.56 -3.90 -5.52
CA ASP A 382 13.25 -2.97 -4.42
C ASP A 382 11.86 -2.33 -4.57
N ALA A 383 11.38 -2.18 -5.81
CA ALA A 383 10.02 -1.75 -6.10
C ALA A 383 8.99 -2.81 -5.65
N GLY A 384 9.21 -4.09 -5.95
CA GLY A 384 8.39 -5.21 -5.48
C GLY A 384 8.32 -5.28 -3.95
N LYS A 385 9.46 -5.10 -3.27
CA LYS A 385 9.54 -5.06 -1.79
C LYS A 385 8.69 -3.94 -1.20
N ARG A 386 8.88 -2.71 -1.69
CA ARG A 386 8.12 -1.54 -1.22
C ARG A 386 6.62 -1.69 -1.45
N LEU A 387 6.21 -2.28 -2.58
CA LEU A 387 4.80 -2.53 -2.86
C LEU A 387 4.21 -3.57 -1.89
N ARG A 388 4.96 -4.61 -1.52
CA ARG A 388 4.54 -5.58 -0.51
C ARG A 388 4.44 -4.96 0.88
N GLU A 389 5.44 -4.20 1.30
CA GLU A 389 5.41 -3.43 2.55
C GLU A 389 4.19 -2.49 2.60
N GLN A 390 3.92 -1.77 1.51
CA GLN A 390 2.75 -0.90 1.41
C GLN A 390 1.43 -1.68 1.50
N ARG A 391 1.36 -2.86 0.87
CA ARG A 391 0.18 -3.74 0.95
C ARG A 391 -0.04 -4.21 2.39
N GLU A 392 1.01 -4.63 3.08
CA GLU A 392 0.95 -5.04 4.48
C GLU A 392 0.50 -3.90 5.38
N ALA A 393 1.05 -2.70 5.19
CA ALA A 393 0.61 -1.50 5.91
C ALA A 393 -0.87 -1.19 5.67
N LEU A 394 -1.39 -1.35 4.45
CA LEU A 394 -2.81 -1.16 4.13
C LEU A 394 -3.71 -2.20 4.80
N VAL A 395 -3.28 -3.47 4.86
CA VAL A 395 -4.01 -4.53 5.56
C VAL A 395 -4.06 -4.25 7.06
N MET A 396 -2.92 -3.90 7.64
CA MET A 396 -2.82 -3.56 9.06
C MET A 396 -3.67 -2.33 9.40
N ALA A 397 -3.68 -1.31 8.53
CA ALA A 397 -4.53 -0.14 8.71
C ALA A 397 -6.02 -0.50 8.69
N GLU A 398 -6.47 -1.36 7.75
CA GLU A 398 -7.87 -1.83 7.71
C GLU A 398 -8.24 -2.58 8.99
N GLU A 399 -7.40 -3.51 9.43
CA GLU A 399 -7.64 -4.32 10.61
C GLU A 399 -7.70 -3.47 11.90
N ILE A 400 -6.72 -2.59 12.10
CA ILE A 400 -6.67 -1.71 13.27
C ILE A 400 -7.87 -0.77 13.28
N LEU A 401 -8.24 -0.18 12.14
CA LEU A 401 -9.37 0.73 12.03
C LEU A 401 -10.67 0.03 12.43
N VAL A 402 -10.94 -1.15 11.87
CA VAL A 402 -12.15 -1.94 12.17
C VAL A 402 -12.18 -2.39 13.63
N ARG A 403 -11.05 -2.88 14.15
CA ARG A 403 -10.96 -3.32 15.55
C ARG A 403 -11.19 -2.16 16.52
N THR A 404 -10.52 -1.03 16.29
CA THR A 404 -10.62 0.14 17.17
C THR A 404 -12.02 0.74 17.15
N ALA A 405 -12.66 0.81 15.97
CA ALA A 405 -14.03 1.28 15.85
C ALA A 405 -15.00 0.38 16.62
N LYS A 406 -14.82 -0.95 16.54
CA LYS A 406 -15.61 -1.91 17.31
C LYS A 406 -15.42 -1.76 18.81
N GLU A 407 -14.17 -1.73 19.29
CA GLU A 407 -13.85 -1.58 20.72
C GLU A 407 -14.40 -0.26 21.27
N THR A 408 -14.28 0.84 20.51
CA THR A 408 -14.83 2.15 20.88
C THR A 408 -16.35 2.11 20.96
N SER A 409 -17.00 1.52 19.95
CA SER A 409 -18.47 1.37 19.91
C SER A 409 -18.98 0.53 21.08
N ASP A 410 -18.30 -0.57 21.43
CA ASP A 410 -18.64 -1.41 22.57
C ASP A 410 -18.53 -0.63 23.90
N VAL A 411 -17.47 0.15 24.09
CA VAL A 411 -17.28 0.98 25.30
C VAL A 411 -18.36 2.06 25.40
N ILE A 412 -18.66 2.78 24.31
CA ILE A 412 -19.72 3.80 24.27
C ILE A 412 -21.08 3.16 24.55
N SER A 413 -21.35 2.01 23.94
CA SER A 413 -22.57 1.22 24.13
C SER A 413 -22.80 0.85 25.59
N HIS A 414 -21.78 0.31 26.26
CA HIS A 414 -21.89 -0.05 27.68
C HIS A 414 -22.17 1.18 28.56
N LYS A 415 -21.51 2.28 28.26
CA LYS A 415 -21.66 3.56 28.93
C LYS A 415 -23.07 4.13 28.78
N ILE A 416 -23.60 4.20 27.56
CA ILE A 416 -24.97 4.69 27.30
C ILE A 416 -25.99 3.76 27.96
N ASN A 417 -25.81 2.43 27.88
CA ASN A 417 -26.70 1.46 28.51
C ASN A 417 -26.78 1.63 30.04
N ALA A 418 -25.63 1.82 30.69
CA ALA A 418 -25.56 2.05 32.13
C ALA A 418 -26.30 3.34 32.50
N ARG A 419 -26.00 4.44 31.80
CA ARG A 419 -26.63 5.73 32.08
C ARG A 419 -28.12 5.75 31.77
N ALA A 420 -28.53 5.15 30.65
CA ALA A 420 -29.95 4.99 30.31
C ALA A 420 -30.69 4.16 31.35
N SER A 421 -30.06 3.12 31.92
CA SER A 421 -30.64 2.33 33.01
C SER A 421 -30.85 3.14 34.29
N GLU A 422 -29.88 3.97 34.67
CA GLU A 422 -30.00 4.88 35.82
C GLU A 422 -31.17 5.84 35.64
N ILE A 423 -31.21 6.53 34.49
CA ILE A 423 -32.27 7.49 34.16
C ILE A 423 -33.63 6.78 34.13
N PHE A 424 -33.72 5.63 33.45
CA PHE A 424 -34.95 4.85 33.34
C PHE A 424 -35.45 4.38 34.71
N SER A 425 -34.54 4.00 35.61
CA SER A 425 -34.91 3.61 36.96
C SER A 425 -35.44 4.80 37.77
N GLU A 426 -34.79 5.96 37.66
CA GLU A 426 -35.22 7.16 38.38
C GLU A 426 -36.58 7.68 37.89
N ILE A 427 -36.79 7.79 36.57
CA ILE A 427 -38.06 8.31 36.01
C ILE A 427 -39.23 7.33 36.13
N THR A 428 -38.96 6.07 36.48
CA THR A 428 -39.99 5.05 36.74
C THR A 428 -40.18 4.79 38.24
N ASP A 429 -39.60 5.63 39.11
CA ASP A 429 -39.60 5.47 40.57
C ASP A 429 -39.17 4.06 41.03
N GLY A 430 -38.19 3.48 40.32
CA GLY A 430 -37.65 2.15 40.61
C GLY A 430 -38.52 0.97 40.16
N LYS A 431 -39.66 1.21 39.48
CA LYS A 431 -40.49 0.12 38.90
C LYS A 431 -39.67 -0.75 37.96
N TYR A 432 -38.79 -0.14 37.18
CA TYR A 432 -37.79 -0.83 36.38
C TYR A 432 -36.40 -0.47 36.92
N ARG A 433 -35.52 -1.47 37.06
CA ARG A 433 -34.17 -1.28 37.60
C ARG A 433 -33.14 -1.01 36.51
N SER A 434 -33.36 -1.52 35.31
CA SER A 434 -32.46 -1.32 34.19
C SER A 434 -33.16 -1.57 32.86
N VAL A 435 -32.59 -0.97 31.81
CA VAL A 435 -32.89 -1.31 30.42
C VAL A 435 -31.64 -1.97 29.82
N ASN A 436 -31.82 -3.09 29.13
CA ASN A 436 -30.75 -3.80 28.48
C ASN A 436 -30.98 -3.75 26.97
N ILE A 437 -30.03 -3.13 26.27
CA ILE A 437 -30.05 -2.98 24.82
C ILE A 437 -28.85 -3.75 24.29
N GLN A 438 -29.13 -4.84 23.58
CA GLN A 438 -28.11 -5.73 23.06
C GLN A 438 -28.25 -5.90 21.56
N LYS A 439 -27.12 -5.87 20.86
CA LYS A 439 -27.07 -6.14 19.42
C LYS A 439 -27.61 -7.54 19.12
N GLY A 440 -28.65 -7.62 18.28
CA GLY A 440 -29.28 -8.86 17.85
C GLY A 440 -30.25 -9.52 18.84
N ALA A 441 -30.21 -9.17 20.13
CA ALA A 441 -31.13 -9.69 21.16
C ALA A 441 -32.28 -8.73 21.51
N GLY A 442 -32.32 -7.56 20.87
CA GLY A 442 -33.37 -6.55 21.04
C GLY A 442 -33.25 -5.76 22.35
N ILE A 443 -34.34 -5.06 22.68
CA ILE A 443 -34.43 -4.22 23.89
C ILE A 443 -35.29 -4.92 24.94
N SER A 444 -34.85 -4.89 26.20
CA SER A 444 -35.61 -5.44 27.32
C SER A 444 -35.50 -4.59 28.57
N ALA A 445 -36.55 -4.57 29.38
CA ALA A 445 -36.58 -3.93 30.69
C ALA A 445 -36.53 -4.98 31.80
N TRP A 446 -35.77 -4.71 32.87
CA TRP A 446 -35.73 -5.54 34.07
C TRP A 446 -36.47 -4.86 35.21
N ASN A 447 -37.49 -5.51 35.77
CA ASN A 447 -38.27 -4.98 36.89
C ASN A 447 -37.75 -5.45 38.28
N GLY A 448 -36.71 -6.29 38.31
CA GLY A 448 -36.21 -6.93 39.54
C GLY A 448 -36.58 -8.40 39.70
N MET A 449 -37.54 -8.91 38.92
CA MET A 449 -38.02 -10.30 38.94
C MET A 449 -37.83 -11.00 37.59
N ASP A 450 -38.24 -10.35 36.50
CA ASP A 450 -38.22 -10.90 35.15
C ASP A 450 -37.78 -9.86 34.11
N ARG A 451 -37.22 -10.35 32.99
CA ARG A 451 -36.86 -9.54 31.83
C ARG A 451 -38.05 -9.50 30.89
N ILE A 452 -38.51 -8.29 30.59
CA ILE A 452 -39.69 -8.05 29.76
C ILE A 452 -39.21 -7.47 28.43
N SER A 453 -39.53 -8.15 27.33
CA SER A 453 -39.29 -7.63 25.96
C SER A 453 -40.09 -6.36 25.72
N VAL A 454 -39.56 -5.46 24.89
CA VAL A 454 -40.25 -4.23 24.48
C VAL A 454 -41.64 -4.47 23.90
N ASP A 455 -41.87 -5.58 23.20
CA ASP A 455 -43.18 -5.92 22.61
C ASP A 455 -44.29 -6.15 23.65
N ARG A 456 -43.91 -6.36 24.91
CA ARG A 456 -44.83 -6.58 26.03
C ARG A 456 -44.95 -5.36 26.95
N LEU A 457 -44.24 -4.26 26.65
CA LEU A 457 -44.29 -3.04 27.42
C LEU A 457 -45.37 -2.10 26.89
N SER A 458 -45.97 -1.29 27.78
CA SER A 458 -46.91 -0.24 27.36
C SER A 458 -46.20 0.84 26.55
N GLU A 459 -46.89 1.51 25.63
CA GLU A 459 -46.34 2.62 24.83
C GLU A 459 -45.62 3.69 25.66
N GLY A 460 -46.22 4.18 26.75
CA GLY A 460 -45.54 5.18 27.58
C GLY A 460 -44.31 4.63 28.35
N THR A 461 -44.16 3.32 28.51
CA THR A 461 -42.90 2.73 29.03
C THR A 461 -41.84 2.69 27.92
N LEU A 462 -42.24 2.41 26.68
CA LEU A 462 -41.35 2.50 25.50
C LEU A 462 -40.85 3.93 25.31
N GLU A 463 -41.71 4.93 25.47
CA GLU A 463 -41.29 6.33 25.41
C GLU A 463 -40.36 6.73 26.56
N GLN A 464 -40.53 6.16 27.76
CA GLN A 464 -39.60 6.37 28.87
C GLN A 464 -38.22 5.74 28.58
N ILE A 465 -38.18 4.56 27.96
CA ILE A 465 -36.93 3.96 27.49
C ILE A 465 -36.28 4.86 26.43
N TYR A 466 -37.06 5.29 25.43
CA TYR A 466 -36.59 6.19 24.38
C TYR A 466 -36.01 7.49 24.95
N PHE A 467 -36.72 8.15 25.86
CA PHE A 467 -36.26 9.34 26.57
C PHE A 467 -34.96 9.07 27.34
N SER A 468 -34.87 7.95 28.05
CA SER A 468 -33.67 7.60 28.82
C SER A 468 -32.43 7.40 27.94
N ILE A 469 -32.59 6.72 26.79
CA ILE A 469 -31.51 6.55 25.80
C ILE A 469 -31.09 7.90 25.24
N ARG A 470 -32.06 8.76 24.86
CA ARG A 470 -31.82 10.10 24.32
C ARG A 470 -31.02 10.97 25.29
N MET A 471 -31.43 10.99 26.56
CA MET A 471 -30.75 11.76 27.60
C MET A 471 -29.35 11.23 27.87
N ALA A 472 -29.19 9.90 27.99
CA ALA A 472 -27.88 9.28 28.13
C ALA A 472 -26.97 9.64 26.93
N ALA A 473 -27.44 9.47 25.70
CA ALA A 473 -26.68 9.82 24.50
C ALA A 473 -26.27 11.31 24.49
N SER A 474 -27.17 12.22 24.87
CA SER A 474 -26.87 13.66 24.98
C SER A 474 -25.82 14.01 26.05
N GLU A 475 -25.65 13.17 27.07
CA GLU A 475 -24.64 13.35 28.11
C GLU A 475 -23.30 12.74 27.73
N MET A 476 -23.29 11.71 26.90
CA MET A 476 -22.10 10.92 26.61
C MET A 476 -21.44 11.22 25.27
N LEU A 477 -22.20 11.72 24.29
CA LEU A 477 -21.72 11.93 22.92
C LEU A 477 -21.45 13.40 22.59
N LEU A 478 -21.90 14.32 23.43
CA LEU A 478 -21.72 15.76 23.22
C LEU A 478 -20.52 16.23 24.01
N GLU A 479 -19.55 16.84 23.33
CA GLU A 479 -18.38 17.44 23.98
C GLU A 479 -18.77 18.71 24.76
N GLU A 480 -19.64 19.53 24.17
CA GLU A 480 -20.15 20.76 24.77
C GLU A 480 -21.56 20.57 25.35
N PRO A 481 -21.89 21.20 26.50
CA PRO A 481 -23.22 21.09 27.09
C PRO A 481 -24.25 21.81 26.20
N MET A 482 -25.15 21.07 25.56
CA MET A 482 -26.21 21.62 24.71
C MET A 482 -27.57 21.71 25.41
N PRO A 483 -28.43 22.69 25.06
CA PRO A 483 -29.77 22.78 25.60
C PRO A 483 -30.66 21.67 25.03
N VAL A 484 -31.32 20.89 25.90
CA VAL A 484 -32.24 19.83 25.47
C VAL A 484 -33.56 20.46 25.03
N ILE A 485 -34.06 20.10 23.84
CA ILE A 485 -35.32 20.62 23.31
C ILE A 485 -36.30 19.47 23.15
N LEU A 486 -37.41 19.53 23.87
CA LEU A 486 -38.45 18.51 23.92
C LEU A 486 -39.69 19.02 23.16
N ASP A 487 -40.01 18.47 21.98
CA ASP A 487 -41.18 18.86 21.16
C ASP A 487 -42.29 17.81 21.29
N ASP A 488 -43.31 18.12 22.11
CA ASP A 488 -44.42 17.23 22.46
C ASP A 488 -43.97 15.81 22.91
N ALA A 489 -42.82 15.74 23.59
CA ALA A 489 -42.13 14.48 23.93
C ALA A 489 -42.85 13.60 24.97
N PHE A 490 -43.88 14.12 25.65
CA PHE A 490 -44.55 13.44 26.78
C PHE A 490 -46.03 13.13 26.51
N ALA A 491 -46.45 13.14 25.25
CA ALA A 491 -47.85 12.95 24.87
C ALA A 491 -48.49 11.67 25.47
N PHE A 492 -47.76 10.55 25.57
CA PHE A 492 -48.29 9.29 26.13
C PHE A 492 -48.02 9.09 27.64
N TYR A 493 -47.58 10.15 28.33
CA TYR A 493 -47.31 10.08 29.76
C TYR A 493 -48.59 10.38 30.53
N ASP A 494 -48.91 9.52 31.48
CA ASP A 494 -49.85 9.86 32.55
C ASP A 494 -49.23 10.88 33.51
N ASP A 495 -50.06 11.49 34.35
CA ASP A 495 -49.63 12.59 35.23
C ASP A 495 -48.50 12.17 36.19
N LYS A 496 -48.51 10.91 36.66
CA LYS A 496 -47.48 10.40 37.57
C LYS A 496 -46.14 10.27 36.85
N ARG A 497 -46.14 9.67 35.65
CA ARG A 497 -44.91 9.55 34.83
C ARG A 497 -44.37 10.92 34.48
N LEU A 498 -45.24 11.86 34.10
CA LEU A 498 -44.85 13.22 33.76
C LEU A 498 -44.21 13.93 34.97
N GLU A 499 -44.82 13.83 36.15
CA GLU A 499 -44.26 14.40 37.38
C GLU A 499 -42.85 13.87 37.67
N SER A 500 -42.64 12.54 37.61
CA SER A 500 -41.32 11.94 37.83
C SER A 500 -40.27 12.45 36.84
N VAL A 501 -40.64 12.66 35.57
CA VAL A 501 -39.72 13.14 34.54
C VAL A 501 -39.42 14.63 34.66
N ILE A 502 -40.42 15.47 34.94
CA ILE A 502 -40.20 16.91 35.18
C ILE A 502 -39.31 17.11 36.41
N LYS A 503 -39.52 16.32 37.47
CA LYS A 503 -38.67 16.32 38.66
C LYS A 503 -37.24 15.86 38.37
N TRP A 504 -37.08 14.89 37.48
CA TRP A 504 -35.75 14.46 37.03
C TRP A 504 -35.05 15.56 36.22
N LEU A 505 -35.78 16.19 35.27
CA LEU A 505 -35.28 17.27 34.43
C LEU A 505 -34.87 18.50 35.24
N SER A 506 -35.63 18.88 36.28
CA SER A 506 -35.34 20.05 37.11
C SER A 506 -34.05 19.92 37.93
N ARG A 507 -33.57 18.70 38.14
CA ARG A 507 -32.28 18.41 38.81
C ARG A 507 -31.09 18.49 37.85
N GLN A 508 -31.34 18.47 36.54
CA GLN A 508 -30.27 18.54 35.56
C GLN A 508 -29.72 19.96 35.48
N LYS A 509 -28.40 20.09 35.31
CA LYS A 509 -27.72 21.38 35.17
C LYS A 509 -27.82 21.98 33.76
N LYS A 510 -28.49 21.30 32.84
CA LYS A 510 -28.62 21.73 31.43
C LYS A 510 -29.87 22.56 31.26
N GLN A 511 -29.84 23.51 30.33
CA GLN A 511 -31.05 24.18 29.87
C GLN A 511 -31.97 23.17 29.18
N VAL A 512 -33.26 23.17 29.53
CA VAL A 512 -34.27 22.30 28.94
C VAL A 512 -35.44 23.16 28.47
N ILE A 513 -35.77 23.05 27.18
CA ILE A 513 -36.87 23.79 26.55
C ILE A 513 -37.94 22.77 26.15
N ILE A 514 -39.08 22.81 26.84
CA ILE A 514 -40.23 21.93 26.58
C ILE A 514 -41.26 22.71 25.77
N LEU A 515 -41.49 22.28 24.54
CA LEU A 515 -42.57 22.77 23.69
C LEU A 515 -43.75 21.81 23.82
N SER A 516 -44.87 22.28 24.39
CA SER A 516 -46.03 21.42 24.67
C SER A 516 -47.35 22.01 24.16
N CYS A 517 -48.25 21.15 23.68
CA CYS A 517 -49.67 21.46 23.43
C CYS A 517 -50.51 21.57 24.69
N HIS A 518 -50.02 21.08 25.82
CA HIS A 518 -50.76 21.04 27.06
C HIS A 518 -50.15 22.02 28.08
N SER A 519 -51.00 22.50 28.99
CA SER A 519 -50.58 23.33 30.11
C SER A 519 -50.16 22.51 31.33
N ARG A 520 -50.31 21.17 31.28
CA ARG A 520 -49.99 20.27 32.41
C ARG A 520 -48.50 20.28 32.74
N GLU A 521 -47.63 20.34 31.72
CA GLU A 521 -46.18 20.39 31.90
C GLU A 521 -45.78 21.68 32.61
N ALA A 522 -46.37 22.81 32.21
CA ALA A 522 -46.12 24.12 32.82
C ALA A 522 -46.58 24.15 34.28
N LYS A 523 -47.81 23.67 34.56
CA LYS A 523 -48.36 23.61 35.92
C LYS A 523 -47.52 22.73 36.84
N LEU A 524 -47.10 21.55 36.39
CA LEU A 524 -46.25 20.66 37.18
C LEU A 524 -44.89 21.28 37.47
N LEU A 525 -44.31 21.99 36.50
CA LEU A 525 -43.04 22.69 36.70
C LEU A 525 -43.15 23.79 37.77
N GLU A 526 -44.22 24.59 37.77
CA GLU A 526 -44.50 25.61 38.79
C GLU A 526 -44.68 25.05 40.21
N HIS A 527 -45.10 23.78 40.34
CA HIS A 527 -45.24 23.12 41.63
C HIS A 527 -43.96 22.48 42.16
N LEU A 528 -42.99 22.19 41.27
CA LEU A 528 -41.78 21.43 41.58
C LEU A 528 -40.53 22.29 41.73
N VAL A 529 -40.55 23.53 41.23
CA VAL A 529 -39.45 24.52 41.21
C VAL A 529 -39.96 25.83 41.79
#